data_AF-A0A645DLN9-F1
#
_entry.id   AF-A0A645DLN9-F1
#
_cell.length_a   1.000
_cell.length_b   1.000
_cell.length_c   1.000
_cell.angle_alpha   90.00
_cell.angle_beta   90.00
_cell.angle_gamma   90.00
#
_symmetry.space_group_name_H-M   'P 1'
#
loop_
_entity.id
_entity.type
_entity.pdbx_description
1 polymer ?
#
loop_
_entity_poly.entity_id
_entity_poly.type
_entity_poly.pdbx_seq_one_letter_code
_entity_poly.pdbx_strand_id
1 'polypeptide(L)'
;MTFTVTVTPDPTKAARALTKAVPVPPTGTITVTDNGITLGTAPLVNGSATLTVKTLTTPGTHFIVASYSGDANNAAAQSTPFMQIVAMAANTASVPVPMLSEWWAKLLMSLMLLGCASLGVCMRRA
;
A
#
# COMPACT_ATOMS: atom_id res chain seq x y z
N MET A 1 4.25 4.64 3.82
CA MET A 1 5.47 4.66 2.98
C MET A 1 6.28 5.91 3.32
N THR A 2 7.60 5.81 3.43
CA THR A 2 8.47 6.94 3.78
C THR A 2 9.36 7.27 2.60
N PHE A 3 9.37 8.54 2.19
CA PHE A 3 10.23 9.06 1.14
C PHE A 3 11.28 9.95 1.78
N THR A 4 12.56 9.64 1.53
CA THR A 4 13.69 10.46 1.95
C THR A 4 14.30 11.09 0.70
N VAL A 5 14.45 12.41 0.72
CA VAL A 5 15.02 13.20 -0.36
C VAL A 5 16.22 13.96 0.16
N THR A 6 17.28 14.00 -0.63
CA THR A 6 18.47 14.81 -0.34
C THR A 6 18.62 15.83 -1.44
N VAL A 7 18.74 17.10 -1.06
CA VAL A 7 19.06 18.21 -1.95
C VAL A 7 20.54 18.51 -1.76
N THR A 8 21.33 18.24 -2.80
CA THR A 8 22.77 18.49 -2.78
C THR A 8 23.04 19.99 -2.89
N PRO A 9 23.87 20.57 -2.01
CA PRO A 9 24.25 21.97 -2.10
C PRO A 9 24.91 22.34 -3.43
N ASP A 10 24.64 23.54 -3.94
CA ASP A 10 25.29 24.03 -5.16
C ASP A 10 26.77 24.40 -4.88
N PRO A 11 27.75 23.70 -5.48
CA PRO A 11 29.17 23.97 -5.22
C PRO A 11 29.62 25.34 -5.77
N THR A 12 28.87 25.94 -6.70
CA THR A 12 29.21 27.23 -7.32
C THR A 12 28.88 28.42 -6.43
N LYS A 13 28.02 28.22 -5.42
CA LYS A 13 27.54 29.25 -4.49
C LYS A 13 28.04 29.05 -3.06
N ALA A 14 29.00 28.16 -2.88
CA ALA A 14 29.63 27.90 -1.59
C ALA A 14 30.29 29.16 -0.99
N ALA A 15 30.13 29.37 0.32
CA ALA A 15 30.80 30.46 1.01
C ALA A 15 32.32 30.24 0.97
N ARG A 16 33.08 31.29 0.63
CA ARG A 16 34.55 31.22 0.64
C ARG A 16 35.08 31.56 2.02
N ALA A 17 35.57 30.55 2.75
CA ALA A 17 36.60 30.78 3.76
C ALA A 17 37.95 30.96 3.03
N LEU A 18 38.90 31.68 3.63
CA LEU A 18 40.17 32.11 3.02
C LEU A 18 41.01 30.97 2.36
N THR A 19 40.66 29.70 2.54
CA THR A 19 41.32 28.54 1.92
C THR A 19 40.40 27.41 1.45
N LYS A 20 39.07 27.48 1.65
CA LYS A 20 38.14 26.39 1.26
C LYS A 20 36.71 26.91 1.02
N ALA A 21 36.10 26.46 -0.08
CA ALA A 21 34.68 26.63 -0.32
C ALA A 21 33.89 25.72 0.63
N VAL A 22 32.99 26.28 1.44
CA VAL A 22 32.10 25.53 2.33
C VAL A 22 30.72 25.50 1.69
N PRO A 23 30.23 24.31 1.26
CA PRO A 23 28.89 24.18 0.71
C PRO A 23 27.84 24.63 1.76
N VAL A 24 26.89 25.46 1.33
CA VAL A 24 25.82 25.97 2.20
C VAL A 24 24.61 25.05 2.04
N PRO A 25 24.19 24.32 3.09
CA PRO A 25 23.04 23.42 3.00
C PRO A 25 21.78 24.16 2.52
N PRO A 26 20.98 23.56 1.63
CA PRO A 26 19.73 24.16 1.19
C PRO A 26 18.72 24.23 2.33
N THR A 27 17.96 25.32 2.32
CA THR A 27 17.00 25.70 3.36
C THR A 27 15.57 25.72 2.83
N GLY A 28 14.58 25.83 3.70
CA GLY A 28 13.17 25.89 3.29
C GLY A 28 12.53 24.50 3.19
N THR A 29 11.71 24.29 2.16
CA THR A 29 10.88 23.08 2.03
C THR A 29 10.99 22.46 0.64
N ILE A 30 10.80 21.15 0.57
CA ILE A 30 10.50 20.45 -0.68
C ILE A 30 8.99 20.24 -0.82
N THR A 31 8.53 20.12 -2.06
CA THR A 31 7.20 19.63 -2.42
C THR A 31 7.35 18.26 -3.06
N VAL A 32 6.58 17.28 -2.62
CA VAL A 32 6.55 15.93 -3.21
C VAL A 32 5.22 15.74 -3.94
N THR A 33 5.29 15.30 -5.19
CA THR A 33 4.14 15.03 -6.04
C THR A 33 4.11 13.59 -6.49
N ASP A 34 2.92 13.08 -6.77
CA ASP A 34 2.63 11.81 -7.40
C ASP A 34 1.86 12.05 -8.68
N ASN A 35 2.45 11.72 -9.84
CA ASN A 35 1.85 11.98 -11.15
C ASN A 35 1.39 13.44 -11.34
N GLY A 36 2.10 14.39 -10.71
CA GLY A 36 1.77 15.83 -10.72
C GLY A 36 0.83 16.29 -9.60
N ILE A 37 0.22 15.37 -8.84
CA ILE A 37 -0.64 15.71 -7.69
C ILE A 37 0.21 15.85 -6.43
N THR A 38 0.04 16.92 -5.67
CA THR A 38 0.82 17.15 -4.45
C THR A 38 0.46 16.14 -3.36
N LEU A 39 1.45 15.36 -2.91
CA LEU A 39 1.35 14.48 -1.74
C LEU A 39 1.59 15.24 -0.44
N GLY A 40 2.42 16.28 -0.48
CA GLY A 40 2.71 17.13 0.66
C GLY A 40 4.04 17.87 0.54
N THR A 41 4.39 18.57 1.62
CA THR A 41 5.64 19.32 1.75
C THR A 41 6.42 18.85 2.97
N ALA A 42 7.75 18.89 2.90
CA ALA A 42 8.62 18.56 4.02
C ALA A 42 9.75 19.59 4.18
N PRO A 43 10.09 19.99 5.41
CA PRO A 43 11.20 20.91 5.64
C PRO A 43 12.55 20.24 5.36
N LEU A 44 13.49 21.02 4.85
CA LEU A 44 14.89 20.62 4.72
C LEU A 44 15.61 20.81 6.05
N VAL A 45 16.22 19.74 6.54
CA VAL A 45 17.10 19.72 7.71
C VAL A 45 18.45 19.22 7.24
N ASN A 46 19.47 20.09 7.27
CA ASN A 46 20.82 19.80 6.76
C ASN A 46 20.84 19.30 5.30
N GLY A 47 19.97 19.86 4.45
CA GLY A 47 19.85 19.47 3.04
C GLY A 47 19.08 18.16 2.79
N SER A 48 18.49 17.55 3.81
CA SER A 48 17.62 16.38 3.64
C SER A 48 16.21 16.67 4.13
N ALA A 49 15.21 16.11 3.45
CA ALA A 49 13.81 16.19 3.83
C ALA A 49 13.21 14.78 3.82
N THR A 50 12.34 14.50 4.80
CA THR A 50 11.62 13.23 4.91
C THR A 50 10.12 13.50 4.91
N LEU A 51 9.39 12.82 4.02
CA LEU A 51 7.93 12.87 3.98
C LEU A 51 7.36 11.46 4.17
N THR A 52 6.50 11.31 5.17
CA THR A 52 5.74 10.08 5.39
C THR A 52 4.36 10.20 4.77
N VAL A 53 4.06 9.34 3.80
CA VAL A 53 2.76 9.26 3.14
C VAL A 53 2.09 7.98 3.60
N LYS A 54 0.90 8.08 4.22
CA LYS A 54 0.22 6.92 4.82
C LYS A 54 -0.14 5.86 3.78
N THR A 55 -0.76 6.28 2.68
CA THR A 55 -1.23 5.38 1.63
C THR A 55 -1.32 6.11 0.29
N LEU A 56 -0.86 5.45 -0.79
CA LEU A 56 -1.26 5.80 -2.15
C LEU A 56 -2.60 5.09 -2.40
N THR A 57 -3.68 5.86 -2.52
CA THR A 57 -5.05 5.33 -2.44
C THR A 57 -5.54 4.68 -3.73
N THR A 58 -4.89 4.96 -4.85
CA THR A 58 -5.25 4.41 -6.15
C THR A 58 -4.30 3.27 -6.54
N PRO A 59 -4.80 2.14 -7.04
CA PRO A 59 -3.96 1.16 -7.70
C PRO A 59 -3.36 1.73 -9.00
N GLY A 60 -2.17 1.26 -9.38
CA GLY A 60 -1.51 1.66 -10.62
C GLY A 60 -0.06 2.07 -10.42
N THR A 61 0.50 2.74 -11.45
CA THR A 61 1.87 3.26 -11.44
C THR A 61 1.89 4.71 -10.98
N HIS A 62 2.73 4.99 -10.00
CA HIS A 62 2.92 6.28 -9.37
C HIS A 62 4.33 6.79 -9.66
N PHE A 63 4.44 7.96 -10.28
CA PHE A 63 5.71 8.66 -10.49
C PHE A 63 5.88 9.75 -9.44
N ILE A 64 6.75 9.48 -8.47
CA ILE A 64 6.95 10.34 -7.32
C ILE A 64 8.13 11.26 -7.57
N VAL A 65 7.88 12.56 -7.53
CA VAL A 65 8.88 13.60 -7.83
C VAL A 65 8.97 14.56 -6.66
N ALA A 66 10.19 14.83 -6.20
CA ALA A 66 10.47 15.87 -5.23
C ALA A 66 10.99 17.12 -5.93
N SER A 67 10.46 18.27 -5.56
CA SER A 67 10.81 19.57 -6.12
C SER A 67 11.26 20.52 -5.02
N TYR A 68 12.37 21.19 -5.25
CA TYR A 68 12.92 22.26 -4.43
C TYR A 68 12.94 23.55 -5.23
N SER A 69 12.37 24.63 -4.68
CA SER A 69 12.24 25.92 -5.37
C SER A 69 13.54 26.73 -5.44
N GLY A 70 14.58 26.31 -4.72
CA GLY A 70 15.80 27.10 -4.53
C GLY A 70 15.74 28.03 -3.34
N ASP A 71 16.91 28.52 -2.94
CA ASP A 71 17.12 29.60 -1.97
C ASP A 71 18.23 30.54 -2.46
N ALA A 72 18.66 31.49 -1.61
CA ALA A 72 19.70 32.45 -1.95
C ALA A 72 21.03 31.79 -2.38
N ASN A 73 21.32 30.58 -1.87
CA ASN A 73 22.59 29.88 -2.03
C ASN A 73 22.48 28.61 -2.88
N ASN A 74 21.27 28.15 -3.21
CA ASN A 74 21.03 26.88 -3.89
C ASN A 74 20.00 27.06 -5.00
N ALA A 75 20.31 26.59 -6.20
CA ALA A 75 19.37 26.62 -7.31
C ALA A 75 18.13 25.73 -7.07
N ALA A 76 17.04 26.04 -7.78
CA ALA A 76 15.90 25.14 -7.86
C ALA A 76 16.33 23.79 -8.46
N ALA A 77 15.76 22.71 -7.95
CA ALA A 77 16.11 21.36 -8.37
C ALA A 77 14.89 20.43 -8.29
N GLN A 78 14.87 19.41 -9.16
CA GLN A 78 13.89 18.34 -9.12
C GLN A 78 14.61 16.99 -9.11
N SER A 79 14.04 16.01 -8.39
CA SER A 79 14.54 14.64 -8.39
C SER A 79 14.20 13.93 -9.70
N THR A 80 14.91 12.85 -9.99
CA THR A 80 14.42 11.85 -10.93
C THR A 80 13.12 11.23 -10.38
N PRO A 81 12.16 10.82 -11.24
CA PRO A 81 10.93 10.18 -10.78
C PRO A 81 11.21 8.83 -10.12
N PHE A 82 10.71 8.65 -8.90
CA PHE A 82 10.67 7.34 -8.25
C PHE A 82 9.38 6.62 -8.65
N MET A 83 9.52 5.46 -9.30
CA MET A 83 8.37 4.68 -9.77
C MET A 83 7.91 3.69 -8.69
N GLN A 84 6.67 3.85 -8.24
CA GLN A 84 6.01 2.93 -7.31
C GLN A 84 4.81 2.27 -7.99
N ILE A 85 4.72 0.95 -7.88
CA ILE A 85 3.55 0.19 -8.35
C ILE A 85 2.69 -0.17 -7.14
N VAL A 86 1.40 0.17 -7.19
CA VAL A 86 0.42 -0.14 -6.14
C VAL A 86 -0.55 -1.18 -6.70
N ALA A 87 -0.58 -2.37 -6.09
CA ALA A 87 -1.46 -3.45 -6.49
C ALA A 87 -2.92 -3.16 -6.09
N MET A 88 -3.88 -3.70 -6.87
CA MET A 88 -5.28 -3.71 -6.46
C MET A 88 -5.45 -4.64 -5.25
N ALA A 89 -6.23 -4.21 -4.26
CA ALA A 89 -6.64 -5.11 -3.18
C ALA A 89 -7.50 -6.24 -3.77
N ALA A 90 -7.19 -7.49 -3.43
CA ALA A 90 -8.02 -8.62 -3.81
C ALA A 90 -9.29 -8.63 -2.95
N ASN A 91 -10.47 -8.54 -3.57
CA ASN A 91 -11.73 -8.73 -2.87
C ASN A 91 -11.92 -10.24 -2.65
N THR A 92 -11.54 -10.74 -1.48
CA THR A 92 -11.90 -12.10 -1.07
C THR A 92 -13.37 -12.12 -0.65
N ALA A 93 -14.27 -12.26 -1.62
CA ALA A 93 -15.65 -12.61 -1.32
C ALA A 93 -15.65 -13.99 -0.66
N SER A 94 -15.94 -14.04 0.64
CA SER A 94 -16.22 -15.31 1.31
C SER A 94 -17.53 -15.83 0.73
N VAL A 95 -17.45 -16.78 -0.20
CA VAL A 95 -18.64 -17.49 -0.64
C VAL A 95 -19.12 -18.30 0.57
N PRO A 96 -20.31 -18.03 1.14
CA PRO A 96 -20.85 -18.92 2.15
C PRO A 96 -20.99 -20.28 1.49
N VAL A 97 -20.27 -21.29 1.99
CA VAL A 97 -20.46 -22.67 1.56
C VAL A 97 -21.94 -22.96 1.81
N PRO A 98 -22.74 -23.31 0.79
CA PRO A 98 -24.11 -23.69 1.04
C PRO A 98 -24.04 -24.89 1.99
N MET A 99 -24.47 -24.68 3.23
CA MET A 99 -24.73 -25.76 4.18
C MET A 99 -25.63 -26.73 3.44
N LEU A 100 -25.08 -27.88 3.05
CA LEU A 100 -25.78 -28.90 2.27
C LEU A 100 -27.17 -29.05 2.89
N SER A 101 -28.19 -28.70 2.12
CA SER A 101 -29.53 -28.50 2.65
C SER A 101 -29.94 -29.73 3.46
N GLU A 102 -30.33 -29.57 4.73
CA GLU A 102 -30.61 -30.71 5.64
C GLU A 102 -31.73 -31.64 5.14
N TRP A 103 -32.43 -31.26 4.08
CA TRP A 103 -33.56 -31.96 3.48
C TRP A 103 -33.19 -33.36 2.99
N TRP A 104 -32.10 -33.53 2.25
CA TRP A 104 -31.68 -34.86 1.78
C TRP A 104 -31.08 -35.68 2.93
N ALA A 105 -30.41 -35.05 3.90
CA ALA A 105 -29.91 -35.71 5.09
C ALA A 105 -31.06 -36.26 5.97
N LYS A 106 -32.16 -35.50 6.12
CA LYS A 106 -33.40 -35.95 6.79
C LYS A 106 -34.17 -37.00 5.98
N LEU A 107 -34.16 -36.89 4.64
CA LEU A 107 -34.76 -37.88 3.75
C LEU A 107 -34.04 -39.24 3.85
N LEU A 108 -32.70 -39.23 3.90
CA LEU A 108 -31.89 -40.44 4.10
C LEU A 108 -32.15 -41.10 5.45
N MET A 109 -32.26 -40.31 6.53
CA MET A 109 -32.56 -40.84 7.87
C MET A 109 -33.98 -41.42 7.96
N SER A 110 -34.96 -40.80 7.28
CA SER A 110 -36.34 -41.29 7.24
C SER A 110 -36.48 -42.61 6.47
N LEU A 111 -35.75 -42.78 5.37
CA LEU A 111 -35.73 -44.04 4.62
C LEU A 111 -35.12 -45.21 5.40
N MET A 112 -34.11 -44.95 6.26
CA MET A 112 -33.51 -45.98 7.11
C MET A 112 -34.44 -46.46 8.23
N LEU A 113 -35.31 -45.58 8.76
CA LEU A 113 -36.29 -45.93 9.79
C LEU A 113 -37.49 -46.70 9.21
N LEU A 114 -37.93 -46.40 7.98
CA LEU A 114 -39.00 -47.15 7.31
C LEU A 114 -38.54 -48.49 6.72
N GLY A 115 -37.25 -48.68 6.48
CA GLY A 115 -36.67 -49.95 6.00
C GLY A 115 -36.52 -51.05 7.06
N CYS A 116 -36.71 -50.74 8.34
CA CYS A 116 -36.51 -51.72 9.44
C CYS A 116 -37.80 -52.39 9.93
N ALA A 117 -38.98 -51.98 9.43
CA ALA A 117 -40.28 -52.42 9.97
C ALA A 117 -40.93 -53.62 9.26
N SER A 118 -40.27 -54.29 8.30
CA SER A 118 -40.92 -55.35 7.48
C SER A 118 -40.31 -56.77 7.58
N LEU A 119 -39.46 -57.05 8.57
CA LEU A 119 -38.97 -58.42 8.85
C LEU A 119 -39.40 -58.87 10.25
N GLY A 120 -40.69 -59.12 10.42
CA GLY A 120 -41.25 -59.52 11.72
C GLY A 120 -42.54 -60.33 11.65
N VAL A 121 -42.82 -61.02 10.54
CA VAL A 121 -43.88 -62.05 10.52
C VAL A 121 -43.42 -63.22 9.65
N CYS A 122 -42.83 -64.25 10.27
CA CYS A 122 -43.15 -65.64 9.93
C CYS A 122 -42.61 -66.62 11.00
N MET A 123 -43.47 -67.57 11.36
CA MET A 123 -43.26 -68.83 12.11
C MET A 123 -43.42 -68.83 13.64
N ARG A 124 -44.58 -69.31 14.11
CA ARG A 124 -44.74 -70.75 14.44
C ARG A 124 -46.19 -71.16 14.63
N ARG A 125 -46.53 -72.29 13.99
CA ARG A 125 -47.71 -73.12 14.25
C ARG A 125 -47.58 -73.84 15.59
N ALA A 126 -48.67 -73.94 16.34
CA ALA A 126 -49.22 -75.15 16.96
C ALA A 126 -50.61 -74.83 17.50
#